data_AF-A0A7S7W549-F1
#
_entry.id   AF-A0A7S7W549-F1
#
_cell.length_a   1.000
_cell.length_b   1.000
_cell.length_c   1.000
_cell.angle_alpha   90.00
_cell.angle_beta   90.00
_cell.angle_gamma   90.00
#
_symmetry.space_group_name_H-M   'P 1'
#
loop_
_entity.id
_entity.type
_entity.pdbx_description
1 polymer ?
#
loop_
_entity_poly.entity_id
_entity_poly.type
_entity_poly.pdbx_seq_one_letter_code
_entity_poly.pdbx_strand_id
1 'polypeptide(L)'
;MSEDVEHGPAGEPSPPPATKPRSRARTPADIRALARGHTRTALKVLVGIMRSDDATPAVRLSAANALLDRGWGKAAQPIEGGEDGAVETIHRVERIIVRPDDAPGGGERG
;
A
#
# COMPACT_ATOMS: atom_id res chain seq x y z
N MET A 1 67.98 31.87 -7.91
CA MET A 1 66.52 31.75 -7.79
C MET A 1 66.04 30.72 -8.81
N SER A 2 65.98 29.46 -8.40
CA SER A 2 65.16 28.41 -9.02
C SER A 2 64.91 27.41 -7.90
N GLU A 3 63.67 27.35 -7.44
CA GLU A 3 63.24 26.51 -6.34
C GLU A 3 62.91 25.12 -6.88
N ASP A 4 63.64 24.12 -6.39
CA ASP A 4 63.25 22.71 -6.46
C ASP A 4 62.01 22.49 -5.59
N VAL A 5 60.91 22.03 -6.19
CA VAL A 5 59.71 21.60 -5.45
C VAL A 5 59.49 20.10 -5.70
N GLU A 6 59.97 19.33 -4.73
CA GLU A 6 59.79 17.90 -4.56
C GLU A 6 58.30 17.53 -4.44
N HIS A 7 57.80 16.68 -5.35
CA HIS A 7 56.43 16.15 -5.29
C HIS A 7 56.44 14.80 -4.56
N GLY A 8 55.99 14.78 -3.30
CA GLY A 8 55.80 13.56 -2.52
C GLY A 8 54.67 12.66 -3.08
N PRO A 9 54.80 11.31 -3.02
CA PRO A 9 53.84 10.42 -3.64
C PRO A 9 52.54 10.32 -2.83
N ALA A 10 51.44 10.26 -3.58
CA ALA A 10 50.07 10.26 -3.12
C ALA A 10 49.76 9.13 -2.11
N GLY A 11 49.11 9.49 -1.01
CA GLY A 11 48.49 8.52 -0.12
C GLY A 11 47.32 7.82 -0.82
N GLU A 12 47.39 6.49 -0.93
CA GLU A 12 46.29 5.68 -1.43
C GLU A 12 45.04 5.84 -0.55
N PRO A 13 43.84 6.04 -1.14
CA PRO A 13 42.60 6.07 -0.38
C PRO A 13 42.22 4.66 0.11
N SER A 14 42.00 4.55 1.42
CA SER A 14 41.55 3.30 2.05
C SER A 14 40.20 2.83 1.48
N PRO A 15 40.01 1.53 1.20
CA PRO A 15 38.78 1.02 0.60
C PRO A 15 37.56 1.21 1.52
N PRO A 16 36.36 1.47 0.96
CA PRO A 16 35.16 1.68 1.76
C PRO A 16 34.76 0.39 2.50
N PRO A 17 34.22 0.51 3.73
CA PRO A 17 33.83 -0.65 4.51
C PRO A 17 32.69 -1.41 3.82
N ALA A 18 32.87 -2.73 3.68
CA ALA A 18 31.86 -3.64 3.15
C ALA A 18 30.54 -3.51 3.93
N THR A 19 29.51 -3.04 3.24
CA THR A 19 28.15 -2.94 3.79
C THR A 19 27.56 -4.33 3.95
N LYS A 20 27.50 -4.83 5.20
CA LYS A 20 26.67 -6.00 5.53
C LYS A 20 25.24 -5.74 5.06
N PRO A 21 24.59 -6.69 4.33
CA PRO A 21 23.23 -6.50 3.87
C PRO A 21 22.33 -6.34 5.10
N ARG A 22 21.82 -5.11 5.31
CA ARG A 22 20.83 -4.86 6.35
C ARG A 22 19.57 -5.62 5.95
N SER A 23 19.01 -6.39 6.89
CA SER A 23 17.69 -7.00 6.72
C SER A 23 16.71 -5.91 6.27
N ARG A 24 16.14 -6.04 5.07
CA ARG A 24 15.21 -5.04 4.54
C ARG A 24 14.06 -4.87 5.52
N ALA A 25 13.96 -3.69 6.13
CA ALA A 25 12.79 -3.32 6.92
C ALA A 25 11.55 -3.39 6.04
N ARG A 26 10.46 -3.99 6.53
CA ARG A 26 9.23 -4.15 5.75
C ARG A 26 8.65 -2.78 5.41
N THR A 27 8.25 -2.61 4.15
CA THR A 27 7.65 -1.36 3.70
C THR A 27 6.22 -1.24 4.25
N PRO A 28 5.66 -0.02 4.34
CA PRO A 28 4.25 0.17 4.70
C PRO A 28 3.27 -0.61 3.80
N ALA A 29 3.61 -0.79 2.52
CA ALA A 29 2.81 -1.59 1.59
C ALA A 29 2.79 -3.08 2.01
N ASP A 30 3.93 -3.62 2.42
CA ASP A 30 4.05 -5.01 2.91
C ASP A 30 3.23 -5.23 4.18
N ILE A 31 3.27 -4.29 5.12
CA ILE A 31 2.48 -4.35 6.36
C ILE A 31 0.99 -4.36 6.05
N ARG A 32 0.54 -3.51 5.12
CA ARG A 32 -0.88 -3.46 4.70
C ARG A 32 -1.30 -4.76 4.02
N ALA A 33 -0.44 -5.37 3.20
CA ALA A 33 -0.74 -6.65 2.56
C ALA A 33 -0.93 -7.76 3.60
N LEU A 34 -0.03 -7.84 4.59
CA LEU A 34 -0.15 -8.79 5.69
C LEU A 34 -1.43 -8.59 6.51
N ALA A 35 -1.76 -7.34 6.85
CA ALA A 35 -2.99 -7.02 7.57
C ALA A 35 -4.25 -7.46 6.80
N ARG A 36 -4.30 -7.26 5.47
CA ARG A 36 -5.38 -7.76 4.62
C ARG A 36 -5.47 -9.29 4.61
N GLY A 37 -4.33 -9.98 4.74
CA GLY A 37 -4.30 -11.44 4.91
C GLY A 37 -5.10 -11.93 6.14
N HIS A 38 -5.22 -11.11 7.19
CA HIS A 38 -5.96 -11.46 8.41
C HIS A 38 -7.46 -11.18 8.33
N THR A 39 -7.98 -10.61 7.23
CA THR A 39 -9.40 -10.21 7.14
C THR A 39 -10.35 -11.36 7.46
N ARG A 40 -10.10 -12.59 6.97
CA ARG A 40 -10.95 -13.75 7.27
C ARG A 40 -10.99 -14.09 8.76
N THR A 41 -9.85 -14.03 9.45
CA THR A 41 -9.78 -14.29 10.89
C THR A 41 -10.46 -13.19 11.68
N ALA A 42 -10.24 -11.92 11.31
CA ALA A 42 -10.90 -10.78 11.94
C ALA A 42 -12.43 -10.87 11.82
N LEU A 43 -12.95 -11.27 10.65
CA LEU A 43 -14.40 -11.49 10.46
C LEU A 43 -14.94 -12.58 11.38
N LYS A 44 -14.23 -13.70 11.53
CA LYS A 44 -14.63 -14.77 12.47
C LYS A 44 -14.70 -14.27 13.90
N VAL A 45 -13.72 -13.47 14.32
CA VAL A 45 -13.69 -12.87 15.66
C VAL A 45 -14.88 -11.93 15.86
N LEU A 46 -15.19 -11.05 14.90
CA LEU A 46 -16.35 -10.15 14.98
C LEU A 46 -17.66 -10.93 15.10
N VAL A 47 -17.84 -11.99 14.31
CA VAL A 47 -19.02 -12.87 14.39
C VAL A 47 -19.09 -13.57 15.75
N GLY A 48 -17.96 -14.04 16.27
CA GLY A 48 -17.88 -14.65 17.60
C GLY A 48 -18.29 -13.68 18.70
N ILE A 49 -17.74 -12.46 18.70
CA ILE A 49 -18.08 -11.40 19.67
C ILE A 49 -19.57 -11.06 19.58
N MET A 50 -20.12 -10.88 18.38
CA MET A 50 -21.53 -10.55 18.16
C MET A 50 -22.48 -11.62 18.73
N ARG A 51 -22.05 -12.88 18.76
CA ARG A 51 -22.82 -14.04 19.24
C ARG A 51 -22.52 -14.43 20.69
N SER A 52 -21.53 -13.81 21.32
CA SER A 52 -21.13 -14.15 22.68
C SER A 52 -22.05 -13.48 23.70
N ASP A 53 -22.60 -14.26 24.63
CA ASP A 53 -23.41 -13.76 25.74
C ASP A 53 -22.55 -13.11 26.85
N ASP A 54 -21.25 -13.42 26.88
CA ASP A 54 -20.29 -12.80 27.81
C ASP A 54 -19.87 -11.38 27.38
N ALA A 55 -20.12 -11.01 26.12
CA ALA A 55 -19.81 -9.69 25.60
C ALA A 55 -20.90 -8.70 26.00
N THR A 56 -20.51 -7.49 26.42
CA THR A 56 -21.48 -6.43 26.73
C THR A 56 -22.33 -6.09 25.51
N PRO A 57 -23.59 -5.63 25.69
CA PRO A 57 -24.46 -5.27 24.57
C PRO A 57 -23.83 -4.27 23.60
N ALA A 58 -23.06 -3.30 24.11
CA ALA A 58 -22.36 -2.30 23.31
C ALA A 58 -21.24 -2.93 22.43
N VAL A 59 -20.50 -3.89 22.98
CA VAL A 59 -19.43 -4.60 22.23
C VAL A 59 -20.05 -5.46 21.11
N ARG A 60 -21.17 -6.13 21.39
CA ARG A 60 -21.91 -6.89 20.37
C ARG A 60 -22.44 -5.99 19.25
N LEU A 61 -23.02 -4.85 19.61
CA LEU A 61 -23.50 -3.84 18.66
C LEU A 61 -22.36 -3.31 17.78
N SER A 62 -21.21 -3.00 18.38
CA SER A 62 -20.03 -2.54 17.64
C SER A 62 -19.54 -3.59 16.63
N ALA A 63 -19.49 -4.86 17.03
CA ALA A 63 -19.12 -5.96 16.13
C ALA A 63 -20.13 -6.15 14.98
N ALA A 64 -21.43 -6.04 15.26
CA ALA A 64 -22.48 -6.11 14.26
C ALA A 64 -22.37 -4.97 13.24
N ASN A 65 -22.25 -3.72 13.69
CA ASN A 65 -22.08 -2.56 12.82
C ASN A 65 -20.84 -2.72 11.93
N ALA A 66 -19.71 -3.16 12.52
CA ALA A 66 -18.48 -3.39 11.77
C ALA A 66 -18.63 -4.43 10.63
N LEU A 67 -19.52 -5.42 10.78
CA LEU A 67 -19.83 -6.38 9.72
C LEU A 67 -20.73 -5.75 8.65
N LEU A 68 -21.78 -5.04 9.06
CA LEU A 68 -22.71 -4.37 8.14
C LEU A 68 -22.00 -3.33 7.27
N ASP A 69 -21.16 -2.50 7.87
CA ASP A 69 -20.37 -1.48 7.19
C ASP A 69 -19.46 -2.07 6.09
N ARG A 70 -19.01 -3.32 6.26
CA ARG A 70 -18.15 -4.02 5.29
C ARG A 70 -18.94 -4.71 4.20
N GLY A 71 -20.14 -5.20 4.50
CA GLY A 71 -21.01 -5.88 3.52
C GLY A 71 -21.81 -4.92 2.65
N TRP A 72 -22.23 -3.79 3.23
CA TRP A 72 -23.15 -2.84 2.61
C TRP A 72 -22.54 -1.45 2.41
N GLY A 73 -21.34 -1.22 2.93
CA GLY A 73 -20.73 0.10 2.96
C GLY A 73 -21.25 0.96 4.12
N LYS A 74 -20.67 2.15 4.26
CA LYS A 74 -21.13 3.19 5.17
C LYS A 74 -22.26 3.98 4.53
N ALA A 75 -23.17 4.52 5.35
CA ALA A 75 -24.15 5.48 4.88
C ALA A 75 -23.46 6.64 4.15
N ALA A 76 -24.02 7.04 3.00
CA ALA A 76 -23.51 8.18 2.23
C ALA A 76 -23.44 9.41 3.14
N GLN A 77 -22.25 9.98 3.29
CA GLN A 77 -22.08 11.20 4.05
C GLN A 77 -22.56 12.37 3.18
N PRO A 78 -23.47 13.24 3.67
CA PRO A 78 -23.81 14.45 2.96
C PRO A 78 -22.54 15.27 2.79
N ILE A 79 -22.27 15.72 1.56
CA ILE A 79 -21.18 16.65 1.31
C ILE A 79 -21.75 18.04 1.58
N GLU A 80 -21.30 18.69 2.65
CA GLU A 80 -21.56 20.10 2.86
C GLU A 80 -20.78 20.87 1.79
N GLY A 81 -21.47 21.26 0.72
CA GLY A 81 -20.93 22.23 -0.23
C GLY A 81 -20.81 23.56 0.51
N GLY A 82 -19.58 24.04 0.70
CA GLY A 82 -19.37 25.45 1.05
C GLY A 82 -20.08 26.35 0.03
N GLU A 83 -20.47 27.56 0.46
CA GLU A 83 -21.08 28.61 -0.38
C GLU A 83 -20.53 28.52 -1.81
N ASP A 84 -21.39 28.16 -2.77
CA ASP A 84 -21.09 27.80 -4.18
C ASP A 84 -20.98 26.29 -4.55
N GLY A 85 -21.47 25.39 -3.69
CA GLY A 85 -22.44 24.34 -4.07
C GLY A 85 -22.16 23.35 -5.22
N ALA A 86 -20.94 23.21 -5.73
CA ALA A 86 -20.62 22.21 -6.75
C ALA A 86 -19.36 21.41 -6.38
N VAL A 87 -19.57 20.24 -5.78
CA VAL A 87 -18.52 19.24 -5.63
C VAL A 87 -18.40 18.52 -6.98
N GLU A 88 -17.59 19.05 -7.89
CA GLU A 88 -17.31 18.38 -9.16
C GLU A 88 -16.55 17.08 -8.89
N THR A 89 -17.27 15.96 -8.93
CA THR A 89 -16.65 14.64 -8.88
C THR A 89 -15.99 14.37 -10.23
N ILE A 90 -14.68 14.61 -10.32
CA ILE A 90 -13.91 14.37 -11.54
C ILE A 90 -13.75 12.85 -11.74
N HIS A 91 -14.55 12.30 -12.65
CA HIS A 91 -14.39 10.92 -13.11
C HIS A 91 -13.34 10.85 -14.24
N ARG A 92 -12.15 10.32 -13.96
CA ARG A 92 -11.11 10.09 -14.98
C ARG A 92 -11.35 8.75 -15.68
N VAL A 93 -11.73 8.79 -16.95
CA VAL A 93 -11.87 7.60 -17.82
C VAL A 93 -10.63 7.49 -18.71
N GLU A 94 -9.85 6.41 -18.55
CA GLU A 94 -8.74 6.09 -19.46
C GLU A 94 -9.18 5.03 -20.47
N ARG A 95 -9.03 5.31 -21.78
CA ARG A 95 -9.29 4.34 -22.86
C ARG A 95 -7.97 3.95 -23.51
N ILE A 96 -7.53 2.72 -23.27
CA ILE A 96 -6.37 2.12 -23.94
C ILE A 96 -6.87 1.43 -25.22
N ILE A 97 -6.41 1.90 -26.38
CA ILE A 97 -6.68 1.24 -27.66
C ILE A 97 -5.57 0.21 -27.87
N VAL A 98 -5.91 -1.07 -27.69
CA VAL A 98 -5.00 -2.18 -28.03
C VAL A 98 -5.22 -2.53 -29.50
N ARG A 99 -4.17 -2.47 -30.32
CA ARG A 99 -4.21 -3.04 -31.68
C ARG A 99 -4.11 -4.57 -31.55
N PRO A 100 -4.90 -5.34 -32.32
CA PRO A 100 -4.92 -6.79 -32.20
C PRO A 100 -3.58 -7.47 -32.56
N ASP A 101 -2.71 -6.80 -33.32
CA ASP A 101 -1.39 -7.33 -33.72
C ASP A 101 -0.27 -7.18 -32.68
N ASP A 102 -0.52 -6.50 -31.55
CA ASP A 102 0.48 -6.34 -30.48
C ASP A 102 0.38 -7.44 -29.40
N ALA A 103 -0.31 -8.55 -29.69
CA ALA A 103 -0.36 -9.71 -28.80
C ALA A 103 1.02 -10.40 -28.76
N PRO A 104 1.71 -10.47 -27.60
CA PRO A 104 2.98 -11.16 -27.52
C PRO A 104 2.73 -12.68 -27.46
N GLY A 105 2.71 -13.34 -28.62
CA GLY A 105 2.79 -14.81 -28.66
C GLY A 105 2.13 -15.46 -29.87
N GLY A 106 2.94 -15.78 -30.87
CA GLY A 106 2.54 -16.61 -32.00
C GLY A 106 3.73 -17.03 -32.87
N GLY A 107 4.81 -17.50 -32.24
CA GLY A 107 5.95 -18.07 -32.94
C GLY A 107 5.62 -19.42 -33.61
N GLU A 108 6.20 -19.60 -34.80
CA GLU A 108 6.60 -20.87 -35.44
C GLU A 108 5.52 -21.93 -35.71
N ARG A 109 5.28 -22.18 -37.01
CA ARG A 109 5.60 -23.45 -37.72
C ARG A 109 4.89 -23.50 -39.08
N GLY A 110 5.62 -23.93 -40.11
CA GLY A 110 5.08 -24.31 -41.43
C GLY A 110 5.99 -23.89 -42.55
#